data_AF-A0A673GEU3-F1
#
_entry.id   AF-A0A673GEU3-F1
#
_cell.length_a   1.000
_cell.length_b   1.000
_cell.length_c   1.000
_cell.angle_alpha   90.00
_cell.angle_beta   90.00
_cell.angle_gamma   90.00
#
_symmetry.space_group_name_H-M   'P 1'
#
loop_
_entity.id
_entity.type
_entity.pdbx_description
1 polymer ?
#
loop_
_entity_poly.entity_id
_entity_poly.type
_entity_poly.pdbx_seq_one_letter_code
_entity_poly.pdbx_strand_id
1 'polypeptide(L)'
;MLKMKLHNNGKTCRVFMLISTVWFIAAILGGLPIMGWNCIESMNNCSTVLPLYHKTYILFCTTVFSVILMAIVILYARIYALVRTRSRKLVFRKVANGRCSNKSSEKSMALLKTVIIVLSCFIACWAPLFILLLLDVACQIRTCPILYKAEWFLALAVLNSAMNPLIYTLTSNEMRRAFIKMLNCCVCDQAAGKFSRPIM
;
A
#
# COMPACT_ATOMS: atom_id res chain seq x y z
N MET A 1 23.69 16.61 2.57
CA MET A 1 23.37 15.32 3.22
C MET A 1 22.04 15.48 3.94
N LEU A 2 21.00 14.73 3.54
CA LEU A 2 19.73 14.70 4.29
C LEU A 2 19.95 13.86 5.55
N LYS A 3 20.15 14.53 6.69
CA LYS A 3 20.29 13.89 7.99
C LYS A 3 18.90 13.45 8.44
N MET A 4 18.49 12.24 8.10
CA MET A 4 17.29 11.61 8.67
C MET A 4 17.57 11.33 10.15
N LYS A 5 17.04 12.17 11.05
CA LYS A 5 17.10 11.95 12.50
C LYS A 5 16.24 10.74 12.84
N LEU A 6 16.88 9.66 13.29
CA LEU A 6 16.21 8.45 13.78
C LEU A 6 15.51 8.74 15.12
N HIS A 7 14.33 8.14 15.24
CA HIS A 7 13.44 7.92 16.37
C HIS A 7 13.79 8.50 17.77
N ASN A 8 12.87 9.31 18.32
CA ASN A 8 12.83 9.70 19.74
C ASN A 8 11.81 8.80 20.46
N ASN A 9 11.99 8.45 21.73
CA ASN A 9 11.13 7.51 22.47
C ASN A 9 9.63 7.91 22.47
N GLY A 10 9.33 9.21 22.46
CA GLY A 10 7.95 9.72 22.33
C GLY A 10 7.31 9.47 20.95
N LYS A 11 8.11 9.25 19.90
CA LYS A 11 7.61 8.89 18.56
C LYS A 11 7.24 7.40 18.49
N THR A 12 7.86 6.53 19.28
CA THR A 12 7.50 5.10 19.36
C THR A 12 6.10 4.94 19.92
N CYS A 13 5.83 5.58 21.07
CA CYS A 13 4.51 5.57 21.70
C CYS A 13 3.43 6.12 20.75
N ARG A 14 3.72 7.23 20.05
CA ARG A 14 2.82 7.78 19.04
C ARG A 14 2.51 6.78 17.92
N VAL A 15 3.50 6.02 17.44
CA VAL A 15 3.28 4.99 16.41
C VAL A 15 2.38 3.88 16.92
N PHE A 16 2.62 3.37 18.14
CA PHE A 16 1.76 2.35 18.73
C PHE A 16 0.32 2.82 18.92
N MET A 17 0.12 4.07 19.39
CA MET A 17 -1.22 4.65 19.48
C MET A 17 -1.91 4.72 18.12
N LEU A 18 -1.21 5.21 17.09
CA LEU A 18 -1.78 5.27 15.73
C LEU A 18 -2.16 3.88 15.19
N ILE A 19 -1.32 2.87 15.41
CA ILE A 19 -1.60 1.48 15.00
C ILE A 19 -2.86 0.97 15.72
N SER A 20 -2.93 1.14 17.04
CA SER A 20 -4.08 0.72 17.85
C SER A 20 -5.38 1.39 17.38
N THR A 21 -5.35 2.69 17.13
CA THR A 21 -6.51 3.43 16.61
C THR A 21 -6.97 2.91 15.25
N VAL A 22 -6.04 2.60 14.34
CA VAL A 22 -6.38 2.05 13.01
C VAL A 22 -7.05 0.68 13.14
N TRP A 23 -6.51 -0.21 13.96
CA TRP A 23 -7.12 -1.52 14.21
C TRP A 23 -8.50 -1.41 14.85
N PHE A 24 -8.66 -0.50 15.81
CA PHE A 24 -9.94 -0.26 16.46
C PHE A 24 -11.00 0.24 15.48
N ILE A 25 -10.67 1.24 14.65
CA ILE A 25 -11.58 1.74 13.61
C ILE A 25 -11.93 0.63 12.60
N ALA A 26 -10.95 -0.18 12.19
CA ALA A 26 -11.17 -1.30 11.28
C ALA A 26 -12.12 -2.35 11.87
N ALA A 27 -11.97 -2.67 13.16
CA ALA A 27 -12.84 -3.62 13.86
C ALA A 27 -14.28 -3.09 13.97
N ILE A 28 -14.46 -1.80 14.26
CA ILE A 28 -15.78 -1.17 14.28
C ILE A 28 -16.41 -1.24 12.89
N LEU A 29 -15.74 -0.72 11.87
CA LEU A 29 -16.27 -0.68 10.50
C LEU A 29 -16.63 -2.07 9.99
N GLY A 30 -15.75 -3.06 10.20
CA GLY A 30 -16.00 -4.45 9.82
C GLY A 30 -17.13 -5.13 10.61
N GLY A 31 -17.39 -4.68 11.85
CA GLY A 31 -18.44 -5.21 12.72
C GLY A 31 -19.82 -4.59 12.53
N LEU A 32 -19.95 -3.43 11.85
CA LEU A 32 -21.23 -2.74 11.67
C LEU A 32 -22.35 -3.61 11.05
N PRO A 33 -22.10 -4.49 10.06
CA PRO A 33 -23.13 -5.39 9.52
C PRO A 33 -23.63 -6.39 10.56
N ILE A 34 -22.75 -6.88 11.44
CA ILE A 34 -23.07 -7.83 12.53
C ILE A 34 -23.94 -7.13 13.59
N MET A 35 -23.66 -5.85 13.85
CA MET A 35 -24.40 -5.03 14.81
C MET A 35 -25.76 -4.54 14.29
N GLY A 36 -26.13 -4.87 13.04
CA GLY A 36 -27.48 -4.61 12.50
C GLY A 36 -27.51 -3.92 11.14
N TRP A 37 -26.40 -3.44 10.59
CA TRP A 37 -26.39 -2.82 9.25
C TRP A 37 -26.33 -3.86 8.11
N ASN A 38 -27.21 -4.84 8.17
CA ASN A 38 -27.37 -5.92 7.20
C ASN A 38 -28.73 -5.80 6.47
N CYS A 39 -29.00 -6.72 5.54
CA CYS A 39 -30.22 -6.69 4.73
C CYS A 39 -31.23 -7.80 5.07
N ILE A 40 -31.09 -8.47 6.21
CA ILE A 40 -31.90 -9.66 6.56
C ILE A 40 -33.41 -9.33 6.57
N GLU A 41 -33.79 -8.14 7.06
CA GLU A 41 -35.18 -7.70 7.08
C GLU A 41 -35.66 -7.07 5.76
N SER A 42 -34.74 -6.74 4.84
CA SER A 42 -35.04 -6.02 3.59
C SER A 42 -34.30 -6.62 2.38
N MET A 43 -34.78 -7.77 1.90
CA MET A 43 -34.14 -8.56 0.85
C MET A 43 -33.91 -7.79 -0.47
N ASN A 44 -34.74 -6.80 -0.79
CA ASN A 44 -34.58 -5.98 -2.01
C ASN A 44 -33.33 -5.08 -2.00
N ASN A 45 -32.80 -4.79 -0.81
CA ASN A 45 -31.62 -3.94 -0.62
C ASN A 45 -30.33 -4.75 -0.40
N CYS A 46 -30.38 -6.06 -0.56
CA CYS A 46 -29.21 -6.90 -0.47
C CYS A 46 -28.28 -6.72 -1.67
N SER A 47 -26.98 -6.78 -1.40
CA SER A 47 -25.93 -6.85 -2.42
C SER A 47 -25.95 -8.19 -3.15
N THR A 48 -25.62 -8.18 -4.45
CA THR A 48 -25.43 -9.40 -5.24
C THR A 48 -24.02 -9.97 -5.04
N VAL A 49 -23.04 -9.10 -4.77
CA VAL A 49 -21.62 -9.47 -4.63
C VAL A 49 -21.32 -9.98 -3.21
N LEU A 50 -21.87 -9.34 -2.18
CA LEU A 50 -21.74 -9.78 -0.79
C LEU A 50 -23.13 -10.12 -0.22
N PRO A 51 -23.59 -11.37 -0.34
CA PRO A 51 -24.85 -11.79 0.23
C PRO A 51 -24.94 -11.41 1.72
N LEU A 52 -26.12 -10.98 2.18
CA LEU A 52 -26.41 -10.45 3.52
C LEU A 52 -25.91 -9.02 3.82
N TYR A 53 -25.10 -8.39 2.98
CA TYR A 53 -24.72 -6.99 3.16
C TYR A 53 -25.76 -6.04 2.57
N HIS A 54 -26.07 -4.96 3.31
CA HIS A 54 -26.97 -3.91 2.83
C HIS A 54 -26.25 -3.00 1.82
N LYS A 55 -26.89 -2.68 0.69
CA LYS A 55 -26.31 -1.83 -0.36
C LYS A 55 -25.83 -0.46 0.15
N THR A 56 -26.56 0.15 1.08
CA THR A 56 -26.14 1.44 1.67
C THR A 56 -24.85 1.33 2.49
N TYR A 57 -24.64 0.20 3.17
CA TYR A 57 -23.40 -0.05 3.91
C TYR A 57 -22.22 -0.21 2.93
N ILE A 58 -22.42 -0.98 1.85
CA ILE A 58 -21.40 -1.10 0.79
C ILE A 58 -21.10 0.25 0.16
N LEU A 59 -22.12 1.06 -0.14
CA LEU A 59 -21.94 2.42 -0.66
C LEU A 59 -21.12 3.27 0.30
N PHE A 60 -21.48 3.29 1.59
CA PHE A 60 -20.75 4.04 2.61
C PHE A 60 -19.27 3.66 2.64
N CYS A 61 -18.95 2.36 2.79
CA CYS A 61 -17.58 1.86 2.83
C CYS A 61 -16.82 2.17 1.53
N THR A 62 -17.44 1.92 0.38
CA THR A 62 -16.85 2.15 -0.94
C THR A 62 -16.55 3.63 -1.14
N THR A 63 -17.44 4.54 -0.76
CA THR A 63 -17.23 6.00 -0.85
C THR A 63 -16.11 6.45 0.08
N VAL A 64 -16.13 6.04 1.36
CA VAL A 64 -15.10 6.42 2.33
C VAL A 64 -13.72 5.96 1.87
N PHE A 65 -13.56 4.69 1.48
CA PHE A 65 -12.28 4.18 1.02
C PHE A 65 -11.84 4.78 -0.31
N SER A 66 -12.77 5.10 -1.22
CA SER A 66 -12.45 5.80 -2.47
C SER A 66 -11.89 7.20 -2.21
N VAL A 67 -12.50 7.95 -1.29
CA VAL A 67 -12.01 9.29 -0.90
C VAL A 67 -10.61 9.19 -0.29
N ILE A 68 -10.38 8.23 0.60
CA ILE A 68 -9.05 7.99 1.19
C ILE A 68 -8.03 7.63 0.11
N LEU A 69 -8.37 6.73 -0.80
CA LEU A 69 -7.51 6.31 -1.91
C LEU A 69 -7.16 7.48 -2.82
N MET A 70 -8.15 8.29 -3.20
CA MET A 70 -7.94 9.49 -4.01
C MET A 70 -7.04 10.51 -3.31
N ALA A 71 -7.24 10.75 -2.01
CA ALA A 71 -6.38 11.62 -1.22
C ALA A 71 -4.92 11.12 -1.19
N ILE A 72 -4.73 9.81 -1.03
CA ILE A 72 -3.41 9.17 -1.08
C ILE A 72 -2.76 9.37 -2.45
N VAL A 73 -3.47 9.08 -3.54
CA VAL A 73 -2.97 9.24 -4.91
C VAL A 73 -2.57 10.69 -5.18
N ILE A 74 -3.42 11.66 -4.80
CA ILE A 74 -3.13 13.09 -4.96
C ILE A 74 -1.89 13.48 -4.15
N LEU A 75 -1.81 13.04 -2.89
CA LEU A 75 -0.66 13.32 -2.02
C LEU A 75 0.64 12.79 -2.64
N TYR A 76 0.66 11.52 -3.06
CA TYR A 76 1.86 10.93 -3.66
C TYR A 76 2.19 11.57 -5.02
N ALA A 77 1.20 11.93 -5.84
CA ALA A 77 1.42 12.65 -7.09
C ALA A 77 2.04 14.05 -6.83
N ARG A 78 1.57 14.76 -5.81
CA ARG A 78 2.14 16.05 -5.38
C ARG A 78 3.57 15.90 -4.85
N ILE A 79 3.82 14.90 -4.00
CA ILE A 79 5.17 14.58 -3.52
C ILE A 79 6.09 14.26 -4.70
N TYR A 80 5.63 13.42 -5.63
CA TYR A 80 6.36 13.08 -6.84
C TYR A 80 6.70 14.31 -7.67
N ALA A 81 5.72 15.18 -7.96
CA ALA A 81 5.92 16.40 -8.74
C ALA A 81 6.91 17.36 -8.05
N LEU A 82 6.82 17.48 -6.72
CA LEU A 82 7.73 18.29 -5.92
C LEU A 82 9.17 17.74 -5.97
N VAL A 83 9.36 16.44 -5.78
CA VAL A 83 10.68 15.82 -5.80
C VAL A 83 11.27 15.84 -7.22
N ARG A 84 10.45 15.63 -8.26
CA ARG A 84 10.90 15.72 -9.66
C ARG A 84 11.33 17.13 -10.01
N THR A 85 10.58 18.14 -9.57
CA THR A 85 10.93 19.56 -9.81
C THR A 85 12.20 19.95 -9.08
N ARG A 86 12.36 19.56 -7.80
CA ARG A 86 13.59 19.80 -7.04
C ARG A 86 14.78 19.08 -7.64
N SER A 87 14.61 17.82 -8.06
CA SER A 87 15.67 17.03 -8.71
C SER A 87 16.11 17.65 -10.04
N ARG A 88 15.17 18.08 -10.91
CA ARG A 88 15.49 18.75 -12.18
C ARG A 88 16.22 20.08 -12.00
N LYS A 89 15.80 20.91 -11.03
CA LYS A 89 16.49 22.17 -10.70
C LYS A 89 17.93 21.94 -10.22
N LEU A 90 18.17 20.88 -9.46
CA LEU A 90 19.51 20.51 -8.99
C LEU A 90 20.42 20.00 -10.12
N VAL A 91 19.87 19.27 -11.09
CA VAL A 91 20.62 18.85 -12.29
C VAL A 91 20.98 20.06 -13.15
N PHE A 92 20.01 20.94 -13.43
CA PHE A 92 20.24 22.14 -14.25
C PHE A 92 21.31 23.07 -13.66
N ARG A 93 21.28 23.33 -12.34
CA ARG A 93 22.33 24.09 -11.63
C ARG A 93 23.72 23.44 -11.68
N LYS A 94 23.80 22.11 -11.75
CA LYS A 94 25.09 21.39 -11.82
C LYS A 94 25.70 21.43 -13.21
N VAL A 95 24.87 21.33 -14.25
CA VAL A 95 25.30 21.48 -15.65
C VAL A 95 25.83 22.89 -15.89
N ALA A 96 25.14 23.91 -15.38
CA ALA A 96 25.62 25.30 -15.44
C ALA A 96 26.97 25.52 -14.71
N ASN A 97 27.24 24.76 -13.65
CA ASN A 97 28.51 24.83 -12.89
C ASN A 97 29.56 23.79 -13.32
N GLY A 98 29.39 23.08 -14.44
CA GLY A 98 30.39 22.16 -15.00
C GLY A 98 30.75 20.93 -14.13
N ARG A 99 29.92 20.54 -13.15
CA ARG A 99 30.21 19.37 -12.29
C ARG A 99 29.54 18.09 -12.80
N CYS A 100 30.34 17.06 -13.08
CA CYS A 100 29.88 15.72 -13.47
C CYS A 100 29.10 14.98 -12.35
N SER A 101 28.29 14.02 -12.79
CA SER A 101 27.18 13.37 -12.08
C SER A 101 27.53 12.85 -10.67
N ASN A 102 26.56 12.94 -9.75
CA ASN A 102 26.69 12.52 -8.37
C ASN A 102 25.59 11.48 -8.06
N LYS A 103 25.95 10.32 -7.49
CA LYS A 103 25.08 9.14 -7.19
C LYS A 103 23.74 9.48 -6.49
N SER A 104 23.60 10.66 -5.87
CA SER A 104 22.39 11.11 -5.18
C SER A 104 21.21 11.44 -6.12
N SER A 105 21.45 11.87 -7.36
CA SER A 105 20.38 12.17 -8.33
C SER A 105 19.72 10.88 -8.84
N GLU A 106 20.54 9.87 -9.12
CA GLU A 106 20.08 8.53 -9.52
C GLU A 106 19.24 7.86 -8.42
N LYS A 107 19.68 7.93 -7.16
CA LYS A 107 18.91 7.43 -6.01
C LYS A 107 17.52 8.09 -5.91
N SER A 108 17.45 9.41 -6.15
CA SER A 108 16.17 10.14 -6.11
C SER A 108 15.25 9.72 -7.26
N MET A 109 15.79 9.50 -8.47
CA MET A 109 15.03 9.00 -9.61
C MET A 109 14.56 7.55 -9.42
N ALA A 110 15.37 6.70 -8.79
CA ALA A 110 15.00 5.32 -8.44
C ALA A 110 13.85 5.28 -7.44
N LEU A 111 13.90 6.10 -6.38
CA LEU A 111 12.79 6.25 -5.43
C LEU A 111 11.51 6.74 -6.11
N LEU A 112 11.61 7.63 -7.09
CA LEU A 112 10.46 8.10 -7.87
C LEU A 112 9.83 6.99 -8.72
N LYS A 113 10.66 6.15 -9.36
CA LYS A 113 10.17 4.98 -10.12
C LYS A 113 9.44 4.00 -9.21
N THR A 114 10.01 3.71 -8.05
CA THR A 114 9.37 2.87 -7.02
C THR A 114 7.99 3.39 -6.65
N VAL A 115 7.86 4.70 -6.34
CA VAL A 115 6.57 5.29 -5.96
C VAL A 115 5.54 5.17 -7.09
N ILE A 116 5.92 5.39 -8.35
CA ILE A 116 5.00 5.20 -9.49
C ILE A 116 4.54 3.75 -9.56
N ILE A 117 5.46 2.79 -9.50
CA ILE A 117 5.14 1.36 -9.58
C ILE A 117 4.15 0.98 -8.47
N VAL A 118 4.41 1.40 -7.22
CA VAL A 118 3.53 1.15 -6.08
C VAL A 118 2.12 1.70 -6.32
N LEU A 119 2.01 2.97 -6.74
CA LEU A 119 0.72 3.61 -7.00
C LEU A 119 -0.05 2.92 -8.12
N SER A 120 0.63 2.60 -9.23
CA SER A 120 0.03 1.94 -10.38
C SER A 120 -0.49 0.56 -10.03
N CYS A 121 0.30 -0.24 -9.28
CA CYS A 121 -0.13 -1.56 -8.82
C CYS A 121 -1.35 -1.46 -7.89
N PHE A 122 -1.32 -0.54 -6.93
CA PHE A 122 -2.43 -0.36 -6.00
C PHE A 122 -3.74 0.02 -6.72
N ILE A 123 -3.71 1.00 -7.62
CA ILE A 123 -4.89 1.39 -8.39
C ILE A 123 -5.38 0.24 -9.28
N ALA A 124 -4.48 -0.45 -9.99
CA ALA A 124 -4.83 -1.54 -10.88
C ALA A 124 -5.49 -2.72 -10.14
N CYS A 125 -5.07 -3.00 -8.91
CA CYS A 125 -5.64 -4.09 -8.13
C CYS A 125 -6.98 -3.74 -7.48
N TRP A 126 -7.15 -2.50 -7.02
CA TRP A 126 -8.34 -2.10 -6.26
C TRP A 126 -9.45 -1.49 -7.13
N ALA A 127 -9.12 -0.65 -8.11
CA ALA A 127 -10.13 0.07 -8.90
C ALA A 127 -11.20 -0.83 -9.54
N PRO A 128 -10.87 -2.00 -10.10
CA PRO A 128 -11.88 -2.90 -10.67
C PRO A 128 -12.92 -3.35 -9.64
N LEU A 129 -12.51 -3.63 -8.41
CA LEU A 129 -13.41 -4.01 -7.33
C LEU A 129 -14.28 -2.82 -6.87
N PHE A 130 -13.70 -1.63 -6.72
CA PHE A 130 -14.46 -0.42 -6.35
C PHE A 130 -15.54 -0.10 -7.39
N ILE A 131 -15.22 -0.20 -8.68
CA ILE A 131 -16.19 -0.02 -9.77
C ILE A 131 -17.29 -1.08 -9.70
N LEU A 132 -16.93 -2.35 -9.46
CA LEU A 132 -17.91 -3.43 -9.32
C LEU A 132 -18.87 -3.21 -8.13
N LEU A 133 -18.36 -2.76 -6.98
CA LEU A 133 -19.18 -2.46 -5.80
C LEU A 133 -20.12 -1.26 -6.03
N LEU A 134 -19.66 -0.23 -6.74
CA LEU A 134 -20.54 0.89 -7.14
C LEU A 134 -21.63 0.42 -8.11
N LEU A 135 -21.28 -0.46 -9.07
CA LEU A 135 -22.26 -1.07 -9.97
C LEU A 135 -23.27 -1.95 -9.22
N ASP A 136 -22.84 -2.70 -8.20
CA ASP A 136 -23.74 -3.51 -7.38
C ASP A 136 -24.77 -2.68 -6.59
N VAL A 137 -24.37 -1.50 -6.12
CA VAL A 137 -25.29 -0.56 -5.49
C VAL A 137 -26.26 0.05 -6.52
N ALA A 138 -25.76 0.42 -7.70
CA ALA A 138 -26.54 1.09 -8.74
C ALA A 138 -27.49 0.16 -9.52
N CYS A 139 -27.16 -1.13 -9.60
CA CYS A 139 -27.92 -2.12 -10.37
C CYS A 139 -28.97 -2.82 -9.52
N GLN A 140 -30.10 -3.20 -10.12
CA GLN A 140 -31.07 -4.07 -9.45
C GLN A 140 -30.56 -5.52 -9.40
N ILE A 141 -31.14 -6.31 -8.51
CA ILE A 141 -30.78 -7.72 -8.38
C ILE A 141 -31.08 -8.45 -9.71
N ARG A 142 -30.19 -9.34 -10.16
CA ARG A 142 -30.29 -10.15 -11.40
C ARG A 142 -30.24 -9.40 -12.74
N THR A 143 -30.06 -8.08 -12.79
CA THR A 143 -29.96 -7.36 -14.08
C THR A 143 -28.52 -7.28 -14.61
N CYS A 144 -27.52 -7.22 -13.74
CA CYS A 144 -26.12 -7.09 -14.14
C CYS A 144 -25.36 -8.42 -14.06
N PRO A 145 -25.10 -9.13 -15.18
CA PRO A 145 -24.44 -10.44 -15.17
C PRO A 145 -22.97 -10.37 -14.71
N ILE A 146 -22.33 -9.20 -14.83
CA ILE A 146 -20.94 -8.99 -14.41
C ILE A 146 -20.73 -9.15 -12.90
N LEU A 147 -21.76 -8.90 -12.08
CA LEU A 147 -21.70 -9.02 -10.61
C LEU A 147 -21.46 -10.48 -10.18
N TYR A 148 -21.93 -11.47 -10.97
CA TYR A 148 -21.71 -12.89 -10.69
C TYR A 148 -20.27 -13.35 -10.94
N LYS A 149 -19.44 -12.51 -11.58
CA LYS A 149 -18.01 -12.77 -11.80
C LYS A 149 -17.13 -12.05 -10.76
N ALA A 150 -17.70 -11.62 -9.64
CA ALA A 150 -17.01 -10.86 -8.60
C ALA A 150 -15.75 -11.54 -8.05
N GLU A 151 -15.71 -12.87 -8.03
CA GLU A 151 -14.56 -13.65 -7.54
C GLU A 151 -13.24 -13.25 -8.20
N TRP A 152 -13.24 -12.95 -9.51
CA TRP A 152 -12.04 -12.51 -10.21
C TRP A 152 -11.55 -11.13 -9.76
N PHE A 153 -12.49 -10.22 -9.47
CA PHE A 153 -12.19 -8.88 -8.99
C PHE A 153 -11.71 -8.89 -7.53
N LEU A 154 -12.32 -9.75 -6.71
CA LEU A 154 -11.91 -9.98 -5.32
C LEU A 154 -10.52 -10.62 -5.27
N ALA A 155 -10.25 -11.64 -6.10
CA ALA A 155 -8.94 -12.27 -6.20
C ALA A 155 -7.86 -11.25 -6.59
N LEU A 156 -8.14 -10.38 -7.57
CA LEU A 156 -7.23 -9.31 -7.97
C LEU A 156 -6.92 -8.33 -6.82
N ALA A 157 -7.94 -7.96 -6.03
CA ALA A 157 -7.75 -7.11 -4.87
C ALA A 157 -6.92 -7.81 -3.77
N VAL A 158 -7.13 -9.11 -3.54
CA VAL A 158 -6.34 -9.91 -2.59
C VAL A 158 -4.87 -10.02 -3.01
N LEU A 159 -4.61 -10.16 -4.32
CA LEU A 159 -3.24 -10.22 -4.86
C LEU A 159 -2.41 -8.96 -4.55
N ASN A 160 -3.04 -7.80 -4.36
CA ASN A 160 -2.34 -6.58 -3.92
C ASN A 160 -1.55 -6.79 -2.62
N SER A 161 -2.05 -7.61 -1.69
CA SER A 161 -1.34 -7.92 -0.45
C SER A 161 -0.03 -8.66 -0.70
N ALA A 162 -0.01 -9.56 -1.69
CA ALA A 162 1.19 -10.29 -2.12
C ALA A 162 2.18 -9.42 -2.91
N MET A 163 1.71 -8.35 -3.55
CA MET A 163 2.57 -7.39 -4.24
C MET A 163 3.44 -6.58 -3.28
N ASN A 164 3.03 -6.40 -2.02
CA ASN A 164 3.78 -5.60 -1.05
C ASN A 164 5.21 -6.13 -0.83
N PRO A 165 5.45 -7.42 -0.46
CA PRO A 165 6.80 -7.98 -0.41
C PRO A 165 7.61 -7.88 -1.71
N LEU A 166 6.97 -8.09 -2.87
CA LEU A 166 7.62 -8.00 -4.18
C LEU A 166 8.12 -6.58 -4.46
N ILE A 167 7.27 -5.59 -4.22
CA ILE A 167 7.64 -4.19 -4.34
C ILE A 167 8.83 -3.89 -3.41
N TYR A 168 8.78 -4.27 -2.13
CA TYR A 168 9.85 -3.95 -1.18
C TYR A 168 11.17 -4.63 -1.54
N THR A 169 11.14 -5.87 -2.01
CA THR A 169 12.35 -6.60 -2.44
C THR A 169 12.92 -6.09 -3.76
N LEU A 170 12.08 -5.60 -4.68
CA LEU A 170 12.54 -5.03 -5.96
C LEU A 170 13.06 -3.58 -5.82
N THR A 171 12.56 -2.85 -4.83
CA THR A 171 12.80 -1.39 -4.74
C THR A 171 13.75 -0.98 -3.62
N SER A 172 13.85 -1.78 -2.56
CA SER A 172 14.79 -1.56 -1.46
C SER A 172 15.89 -2.61 -1.47
N ASN A 173 17.10 -2.20 -1.84
CA ASN A 173 18.28 -3.05 -1.80
C ASN A 173 18.62 -3.55 -0.37
N GLU A 174 18.23 -2.80 0.66
CA GLU A 174 18.43 -3.19 2.07
C GLU A 174 17.47 -4.30 2.48
N MET A 175 16.17 -4.15 2.16
CA MET A 175 15.17 -5.19 2.41
C MET A 175 15.47 -6.45 1.59
N ARG A 176 15.87 -6.30 0.32
CA ARG A 176 16.29 -7.42 -0.53
C ARG A 176 17.43 -8.23 0.08
N ARG A 177 18.47 -7.55 0.57
CA ARG A 177 19.62 -8.22 1.21
C ARG A 177 19.22 -8.94 2.49
N ALA A 178 18.36 -8.35 3.32
CA ALA A 178 17.86 -9.00 4.53
C ALA A 178 17.02 -10.25 4.19
N PHE A 179 16.15 -10.16 3.18
CA PHE A 179 15.32 -11.28 2.73
C PHE A 179 16.16 -12.44 2.17
N ILE A 180 17.14 -12.15 1.31
CA ILE A 180 18.08 -13.15 0.79
C ILE A 180 18.91 -13.75 1.93
N LYS A 181 19.34 -12.95 2.92
CA LYS A 181 20.07 -13.47 4.08
C LYS A 181 19.22 -14.43 4.90
N MET A 182 17.95 -14.13 5.14
CA MET A 182 17.04 -15.06 5.85
C MET A 182 16.83 -16.36 5.06
N LEU A 183 16.70 -16.30 3.73
CA LEU A 183 16.57 -17.48 2.88
C LEU A 183 17.87 -18.31 2.80
N ASN A 184 19.03 -17.65 2.77
CA ASN A 184 20.34 -18.32 2.73
C ASN A 184 20.79 -18.86 4.10
N CYS A 185 20.32 -18.30 5.22
CA CYS A 185 20.52 -18.86 6.55
C CYS A 185 19.76 -20.19 6.76
N CYS A 186 18.77 -20.50 5.93
CA CYS A 186 18.19 -21.85 5.86
C CYS A 186 19.06 -22.84 5.06
N VAL A 187 20.10 -22.37 4.35
CA VAL A 187 20.99 -23.22 3.52
C VAL A 187 22.39 -23.37 4.11
N CYS A 188 22.89 -22.49 4.97
CA CYS A 188 24.12 -22.75 5.73
C CYS A 188 24.19 -21.86 6.99
N ASP A 189 24.14 -22.47 8.17
CA ASP A 189 25.03 -22.07 9.27
C ASP A 189 25.51 -23.30 10.06
N GLN A 190 26.41 -24.04 9.42
CA GLN A 190 27.59 -24.56 10.13
C GLN A 190 28.81 -23.91 9.49
N ALA A 191 29.13 -22.68 9.90
CA ALA A 191 30.49 -22.19 9.79
C ALA A 191 30.85 -21.45 11.07
N ALA A 192 31.33 -22.24 12.04
CA ALA A 192 31.94 -21.78 13.28
C ALA A 192 32.95 -20.65 13.02
N GLY A 193 32.56 -19.41 13.37
CA GLY A 193 33.47 -18.27 13.43
C GLY A 193 34.41 -18.45 14.61
N LYS A 194 35.66 -18.85 14.32
CA LYS A 194 36.79 -18.82 15.26
C LYS A 194 36.90 -17.43 15.89
N PHE A 195 36.62 -17.35 17.19
CA PHE A 195 36.97 -16.23 18.04
C PHE A 195 38.46 -16.32 18.38
N SER A 196 39.34 -15.78 17.54
CA SER A 196 40.73 -15.54 17.92
C SER A 196 40.81 -14.21 18.67
N ARG A 197 41.00 -14.30 19.99
CA ARG A 197 41.40 -13.17 20.83
C ARG A 197 42.76 -12.63 20.35
N PRO A 198 43.01 -11.31 20.44
CA PRO A 198 44.36 -10.79 20.33
C PRO A 198 45.16 -11.17 21.59
N ILE A 199 46.40 -11.57 21.35
CA ILE A 199 47.43 -11.93 22.33
C ILE A 199 47.86 -10.66 23.06
N MET A 200 48.22 -10.87 24.33
CA MET A 200 48.87 -9.95 25.28
C MET A 200 49.96 -9.09 24.65
#